data_AF-A0A967SRL0-F1
#
_entry.id   AF-A0A967SRL0-F1
#
_cell.length_a   1.000
_cell.length_b   1.000
_cell.length_c   1.000
_cell.angle_alpha   90.00
_cell.angle_beta   90.00
_cell.angle_gamma   90.00
#
_symmetry.space_group_name_H-M   'P 1'
#
loop_
_entity.id
_entity.type
_entity.pdbx_description
1 polymer ?
#
loop_
_entity_poly.entity_id
_entity_poly.type
_entity_poly.pdbx_seq_one_letter_code
_entity_poly.pdbx_strand_id
1 'polypeptide(L)' 'FDTPDEMLALCDELDLASINRSPLMMGILTGKFTADTKFDEADVRHSLGLDFSQGRLAEILSTVDQLREVLT' A
#
# COMPACT_ATOMS: atom_id res chain seq x y z
N PHE A 1 -11.95 8.99 13.54
CA PHE A 1 -10.63 8.34 13.58
C PHE A 1 -9.65 9.46 13.78
N ASP A 2 -8.87 9.41 14.86
CA ASP A 2 -7.77 10.35 15.07
C ASP A 2 -6.86 10.33 13.85
N THR A 3 -6.40 11.50 13.43
CA THR A 3 -5.49 11.61 12.30
C THR A 3 -4.18 10.87 12.64
N PRO A 4 -3.43 10.37 11.64
CA PRO A 4 -2.16 9.70 11.90
C PRO A 4 -1.22 10.51 12.80
N ASP A 5 -1.22 11.84 12.64
CA ASP A 5 -0.38 12.75 13.42
C ASP A 5 -0.78 12.81 14.90
N GLU A 6 -2.09 12.83 15.20
CA GLU A 6 -2.60 12.82 16.58
C GLU A 6 -2.26 11.50 17.29
N MET A 7 -2.38 10.36 16.60
CA MET A 7 -2.01 9.06 17.17
C MET A 7 -0.51 8.93 17.40
N LEU A 8 0.32 9.45 16.50
CA LEU A 8 1.77 9.44 16.67
C LEU A 8 2.19 10.32 17.86
N ALA A 9 1.58 11.51 18.01
CA ALA A 9 1.83 12.39 19.14
C ALA A 9 1.45 11.72 20.48
N LEU A 10 0.30 11.04 20.53
CA LEU A 10 -0.12 10.30 21.72
C LEU A 10 0.83 9.15 22.05
N CYS A 11 1.28 8.40 21.04
CA CYS A 11 2.25 7.32 21.24
C CYS A 11 3.58 7.83 21.81
N ASP A 12 4.06 8.97 21.31
CA ASP A 12 5.27 9.63 21.81
C ASP A 12 5.12 10.12 23.26
N GLU A 13 4.00 10.81 23.57
CA GLU A 13 3.72 11.34 24.91
C GLU A 13 3.65 10.24 25.98
N LEU A 14 3.10 9.07 25.62
CA LEU A 14 2.84 7.98 26.56
C LEU A 14 3.87 6.84 26.51
N ASP A 15 4.98 7.00 25.78
CA ASP A 15 6.01 5.97 25.56
C ASP A 15 5.40 4.64 25.05
N LEU A 16 4.49 4.73 24.07
CA LEU A 16 3.80 3.60 23.47
C LEU A 16 4.39 3.26 22.10
N ALA A 17 4.51 1.96 21.83
CA ALA A 17 4.84 1.49 20.50
C ALA A 17 3.71 1.76 19.50
N SER A 18 4.01 2.49 18.42
CA SER A 18 3.13 2.63 17.27
C SER A 18 3.31 1.47 16.29
N ILE A 19 2.21 0.80 15.92
CA ILE A 19 2.23 -0.32 14.97
C ILE A 19 1.42 0.07 13.73
N ASN A 20 2.12 0.32 12.63
CA ASN A 20 1.49 0.65 11.35
C ASN A 20 0.78 -0.57 10.75
N ARG A 21 -0.54 -0.47 10.59
CA ARG A 21 -1.32 -1.48 9.86
C ARG A 21 -1.20 -1.26 8.35
N SER A 22 -1.11 -2.36 7.60
CA SER A 22 -1.11 -2.37 6.13
C SER A 22 0.03 -1.54 5.48
N PRO A 23 1.28 -1.62 5.97
CA PRO A 23 2.38 -0.78 5.50
C PRO A 23 2.71 -0.97 4.02
N LEU A 24 2.31 -2.10 3.43
CA LEU A 24 2.53 -2.45 2.03
C LEU A 24 1.26 -2.50 1.19
N MET A 25 0.16 -1.88 1.68
CA MET A 25 -1.09 -1.72 0.94
C MET A 25 -1.59 -3.03 0.31
N MET A 26 -1.77 -4.07 1.15
CA MET A 26 -2.21 -5.41 0.69
C MET A 26 -1.32 -6.01 -0.43
N GLY A 27 -0.03 -5.67 -0.41
CA GLY A 27 0.98 -6.15 -1.36
C GLY A 27 1.22 -5.22 -2.56
N ILE A 28 0.43 -4.16 -2.74
CA ILE A 28 0.56 -3.27 -3.91
C ILE A 28 1.95 -2.63 -3.99
N LEU A 29 2.54 -2.27 -2.86
CA LEU A 29 3.83 -1.60 -2.80
C LEU A 29 5.04 -2.55 -2.88
N THR A 30 4.83 -3.82 -3.23
CA THR A 30 5.92 -4.83 -3.27
C THR A 30 6.56 -5.00 -4.65
N GLY A 31 6.01 -4.35 -5.68
CA GLY A 31 6.42 -4.52 -7.08
C GLY A 31 5.98 -5.85 -7.70
N LYS A 32 5.21 -6.69 -6.99
CA LYS A 32 4.77 -8.00 -7.48
C LYS A 32 3.64 -7.95 -8.51
N PHE A 33 2.93 -6.82 -8.61
CA PHE A 33 1.78 -6.68 -9.49
C PHE A 33 2.13 -5.92 -10.76
N THR A 34 1.32 -6.15 -11.79
CA THR A 34 1.44 -5.56 -13.12
C THR A 34 0.09 -4.97 -13.52
N ALA A 35 0.04 -4.24 -14.64
CA ALA A 35 -1.21 -3.69 -15.18
C ALA A 35 -2.28 -4.77 -15.44
N ASP A 36 -1.87 -6.00 -15.73
CA ASP A 36 -2.75 -7.12 -16.04
C ASP A 36 -3.13 -7.98 -14.82
N THR A 37 -2.61 -7.66 -13.63
CA THR A 37 -2.90 -8.44 -12.43
C THR A 37 -4.41 -8.46 -12.14
N LYS A 38 -4.94 -9.67 -11.94
CA LYS A 38 -6.32 -9.93 -11.50
C LYS A 38 -6.30 -10.75 -10.21
N PHE A 39 -7.36 -10.61 -9.42
CA PHE A 39 -7.56 -11.37 -8.19
C PHE A 39 -8.74 -12.32 -8.37
N ASP A 40 -8.64 -13.51 -7.78
CA ASP A 40 -9.72 -14.50 -7.75
C ASP A 40 -10.94 -13.97 -6.97
N GLU A 41 -12.14 -14.47 -7.28
CA GLU A 41 -13.40 -13.99 -6.69
C GLU A 41 -13.43 -14.08 -5.15
N ALA A 42 -12.73 -15.04 -4.56
CA ALA A 42 -12.66 -15.22 -3.11
C ALA A 42 -11.68 -14.25 -2.41
N ASP A 43 -10.83 -13.54 -3.17
CA ASP A 43 -9.90 -12.57 -2.63
C ASP A 43 -10.62 -11.24 -2.35
N VAL A 44 -10.44 -10.68 -1.14
CA VAL A 44 -11.06 -9.40 -0.77
C VAL A 44 -10.68 -8.26 -1.72
N ARG A 45 -9.52 -8.33 -2.40
CA ARG A 45 -9.08 -7.32 -3.37
C ARG A 45 -9.89 -7.35 -4.66
N HIS A 46 -10.54 -8.47 -4.97
CA HIS A 46 -11.44 -8.57 -6.12
C HIS A 46 -12.62 -7.60 -5.98
N SER A 47 -13.27 -7.59 -4.81
CA SER A 47 -14.45 -6.74 -4.55
C SER A 47 -14.11 -5.25 -4.44
N LEU A 48 -12.83 -4.90 -4.24
CA LEU A 48 -12.36 -3.51 -4.24
C LEU A 48 -12.25 -2.91 -5.64
N GLY A 49 -12.39 -3.71 -6.71
CA GLY A 49 -12.40 -3.22 -8.09
C GLY A 49 -11.11 -2.48 -8.48
N LEU A 50 -9.96 -2.94 -7.97
CA LEU A 50 -8.67 -2.29 -8.20
C LEU A 50 -8.30 -2.35 -9.69
N ASP A 51 -8.03 -1.19 -10.28
CA ASP A 51 -7.58 -1.06 -11.67
C ASP A 51 -6.11 -0.66 -11.72
N PHE A 52 -5.25 -1.59 -12.12
CA PHE A 52 -3.80 -1.37 -12.26
C PHE A 52 -3.40 -0.83 -13.64
N SER A 53 -4.33 -0.72 -14.58
CA SER A 53 -4.05 -0.28 -15.95
C SER A 53 -4.08 1.24 -16.12
N GLN A 54 -4.75 1.95 -15.21
CA GLN A 54 -4.92 3.40 -15.29
C GLN A 54 -5.08 4.07 -13.91
N GLY A 55 -5.00 5.40 -13.90
CA GLY A 55 -5.17 6.21 -12.71
C GLY A 55 -4.08 5.99 -11.66
N ARG A 56 -4.42 6.27 -10.40
CA ARG A 56 -3.44 6.37 -9.31
C ARG A 56 -2.71 5.06 -9.01
N LEU A 57 -3.36 3.91 -9.17
CA LEU A 57 -2.70 2.62 -8.92
C LEU A 57 -1.68 2.30 -10.01
N ALA A 58 -1.94 2.63 -11.27
CA ALA A 58 -0.96 2.51 -12.35
C ALA A 58 0.27 3.42 -12.10
N GLU A 59 0.05 4.66 -11.65
CA GLU A 59 1.12 5.59 -11.25
C GLU A 59 1.99 5.03 -10.11
N ILE A 60 1.34 4.45 -9.10
CA ILE A 60 2.04 3.81 -7.97
C ILE A 60 2.87 2.62 -8.45
N LEU A 61 2.31 1.74 -9.30
CA LEU A 61 3.03 0.61 -9.86
C LEU A 61 4.28 1.07 -10.64
N SER A 62 4.13 2.08 -11.50
CA SER A 62 5.25 2.67 -12.23
C SER A 62 6.33 3.23 -11.30
N THR A 63 5.92 3.90 -10.22
CA THR A 63 6.86 4.44 -9.23
C THR A 63 7.63 3.33 -8.52
N VAL A 64 6.94 2.27 -8.10
CA VAL A 64 7.56 1.13 -7.41
C VAL A 64 8.51 0.37 -8.35
N ASP A 65 8.17 0.25 -9.63
CA ASP A 65 9.03 -0.42 -10.61
C ASP A 65 10.34 0.34 -10.84
N GLN A 66 10.29 1.68 -10.92
CA GLN A 66 11.50 2.54 -11.01
C GLN A 66 12.43 2.38 -9.82
N LEU A 67 11.91 2.08 -8.62
CA LEU A 67 12.75 1.86 -7.43
C LEU A 67 13.61 0.59 -7.53
N ARG A 68 13.24 -0.38 -8.38
CA ARG A 68 14.01 -1.62 -8.53
C ARG A 68 15.43 -1.35 -9.00
N GLU A 69 15.61 -0.42 -9.93
CA GLU A 69 16.93 -0.09 -10.49
C GLU A 69 17.91 0.46 -9.44
N VAL A 70 17.41 1.05 -8.35
CA VAL A 70 18.23 1.69 -7.31
C VAL A 70 18.48 0.76 -6.12
N LEU A 71 17.59 -0.22 -5.90
CA LEU A 71 17.61 -1.08 -4.71
C LEU A 71 18.27 -2.46 -4.95
N THR A 72 18.88 -2.67 -6.10
CA THR A 72 19.67 -3.86 -6.47
C THR A 72 21.08 -3.50 -6.86
#